data_AF-A0A9P0PJ40-F1
#
_entry.id   AF-A0A9P0PJ40-F1
#
_cell.length_a   1.000
_cell.length_b   1.000
_cell.length_c   1.000
_cell.angle_alpha   90.00
_cell.angle_beta   90.00
_cell.angle_gamma   90.00
#
_symmetry.space_group_name_H-M   'P 1'
#
loop_
_entity.id
_entity.type
_entity.pdbx_description
1 polymer ?
#
loop_
_entity_poly.entity_id
_entity_poly.type
_entity_poly.pdbx_seq_one_letter_code
_entity_poly.pdbx_strand_id
1 'polypeptide(L)' 'MISDITHDLSVDKIIYKFSTQEQCTYVLSTIEQNIYLVILFENKKSEKDSFINHFVMELCQNLRCEKVFASLKNQAK' A
#
# COMPACT_ATOMS: atom_id res chain seq x y z
N MET A 1 0.01 -16.50 -2.99
CA MET A 1 0.63 -15.21 -3.36
C MET A 1 0.47 -14.15 -2.27
N ILE A 2 -0.75 -13.71 -1.92
CA ILE A 2 -0.96 -12.77 -0.80
C ILE A 2 -0.80 -13.47 0.56
N SER A 3 -1.36 -14.68 0.69
CA SER A 3 -1.20 -15.55 1.86
C SER A 3 0.25 -15.69 2.31
N ASP A 4 1.16 -15.82 1.35
CA ASP A 4 2.56 -16.17 1.59
C ASP A 4 3.38 -14.96 2.08
N ILE A 5 2.89 -13.74 1.85
CA ILE A 5 3.52 -12.46 2.23
C ILE A 5 2.76 -11.74 3.35
N THR A 6 1.74 -12.37 3.94
CA THR A 6 0.98 -11.80 5.07
C THR A 6 1.86 -11.44 6.26
N HIS A 7 2.90 -12.23 6.55
CA HIS A 7 3.84 -11.96 7.63
C HIS A 7 4.74 -10.74 7.37
N ASP A 8 4.95 -10.40 6.09
CA ASP A 8 5.75 -9.27 5.66
C ASP A 8 4.93 -7.98 5.51
N LEU A 9 3.61 -8.09 5.48
CA LEU A 9 2.68 -6.98 5.33
C LEU A 9 2.59 -6.21 6.65
N SER A 10 3.03 -4.97 6.62
CA SER A 10 2.86 -4.02 7.72
C SER A 10 2.23 -2.74 7.20
N VAL A 11 1.67 -1.96 8.13
CA VAL A 11 1.25 -0.59 7.86
C VAL A 11 2.47 0.21 7.35
N ASP A 12 2.25 1.08 6.36
CA ASP A 12 3.26 1.95 5.72
C ASP A 12 4.40 1.24 4.98
N LYS A 13 4.29 -0.09 4.75
CA LYS A 13 5.24 -0.85 3.92
C LYS A 13 4.60 -1.22 2.59
N ILE A 14 5.30 -0.90 1.51
CA ILE A 14 4.92 -1.29 0.14
C ILE A 14 5.77 -2.48 -0.29
N ILE A 15 5.11 -3.53 -0.79
CA ILE A 15 5.76 -4.73 -1.31
C ILE A 15 5.55 -4.80 -2.81
N TYR A 16 6.65 -4.99 -3.56
CA TYR A 16 6.62 -5.27 -4.99
C TYR A 16 6.90 -6.75 -5.23
N LYS A 17 6.04 -7.42 -5.99
CA LYS A 17 6.18 -8.83 -6.37
C LYS A 17 5.97 -8.97 -7.86
N PHE A 18 7.06 -9.20 -8.58
CA PHE A 18 6.99 -9.56 -10.00
C PHE A 18 6.73 -11.06 -10.16
N SER A 19 5.71 -11.43 -10.92
CA SER A 19 5.43 -12.79 -11.35
C SER A 19 6.09 -13.03 -12.70
N THR A 20 7.12 -13.88 -12.74
CA THR A 20 7.77 -14.27 -14.01
C THR A 20 6.87 -15.15 -14.87
N GLN A 21 5.93 -15.87 -14.26
CA GLN A 21 4.98 -16.73 -14.97
C GLN A 21 3.90 -15.90 -15.67
N GLU A 22 3.34 -14.90 -14.98
CA GLU A 22 2.24 -14.07 -15.49
C GLU A 22 2.73 -12.77 -16.14
N GLN A 23 4.04 -12.48 -16.06
CA GLN A 23 4.67 -11.25 -16.57
C GLN A 23 4.06 -9.96 -16.00
N CYS A 24 3.52 -10.01 -14.79
CA CYS A 24 2.89 -8.88 -14.12
C CYS A 24 3.57 -8.55 -12.78
N THR A 25 3.40 -7.32 -12.32
CA THR A 25 3.85 -6.87 -10.99
C THR A 25 2.66 -6.58 -10.09
N TYR A 26 2.69 -7.17 -8.90
CA TYR A 26 1.77 -6.87 -7.82
C TYR A 26 2.44 -5.88 -6.86
N VAL A 27 1.75 -4.80 -6.57
CA VAL A 27 2.12 -3.83 -5.54
C VAL A 27 1.11 -3.95 -4.41
N LEU A 28 1.59 -4.26 -3.20
CA LEU A 28 0.75 -4.55 -2.05
C LEU A 28 1.07 -3.61 -0.90
N SER A 29 0.03 -3.17 -0.17
CA SER A 29 0.16 -2.39 1.06
C SER A 29 -0.99 -2.71 2.02
N THR A 30 -0.74 -2.57 3.31
CA THR A 30 -1.78 -2.74 4.35
C THR A 30 -2.45 -1.40 4.61
N ILE A 31 -3.78 -1.36 4.50
CA ILE A 31 -4.59 -0.20 4.88
C ILE A 31 -4.95 -0.31 6.38
N GLU A 32 -5.51 -1.45 6.79
CA GLU A 32 -5.91 -1.78 8.17
C GLU A 32 -5.67 -3.28 8.43
N GLN A 33 -5.83 -3.75 9.68
CA GLN A 33 -5.47 -5.13 10.09
C GLN A 33 -6.03 -6.25 9.19
N ASN A 34 -7.16 -6.03 8.51
CA ASN A 34 -7.76 -6.99 7.59
C ASN A 34 -8.12 -6.36 6.22
N ILE A 35 -7.55 -5.21 5.90
CA ILE A 35 -7.84 -4.46 4.66
C ILE A 35 -6.53 -4.17 3.95
N TYR A 36 -6.43 -4.62 2.69
CA TYR A 36 -5.21 -4.54 1.89
C TYR A 36 -5.49 -3.85 0.56
N LEU A 37 -4.52 -3.07 0.09
CA LEU A 37 -4.48 -2.53 -1.26
C LEU A 37 -3.62 -3.44 -2.13
N VAL A 38 -4.13 -3.81 -3.31
CA VAL A 38 -3.38 -4.54 -4.34
C VAL A 38 -3.53 -3.82 -5.67
N ILE A 39 -2.41 -3.49 -6.30
CA ILE A 39 -2.36 -2.91 -7.65
C ILE A 39 -1.62 -3.89 -8.55
N LEU A 40 -2.23 -4.23 -9.67
CA LEU A 40 -1.66 -5.11 -10.69
C LEU A 40 -1.21 -4.28 -11.89
N PHE A 41 0.02 -4.51 -12.32
CA PHE A 41 0.58 -3.99 -13.57
C PHE A 41 0.91 -5.14 -14.50
N GLU A 42 0.45 -5.10 -15.75
CA GLU A 42 0.75 -6.11 -16.79
C GLU A 42 2.18 -5.93 -17.38
N ASN A 43 3.12 -5.48 -16.55
CA ASN A 43 4.53 -5.37 -16.86
C ASN A 43 5.39 -5.37 -15.59
N LYS A 44 6.71 -5.41 -15.76
CA LYS A 44 7.67 -5.30 -14.66
C LYS A 44 7.74 -3.86 -14.12
N LYS A 45 7.58 -3.70 -12.81
CA LYS A 45 7.77 -2.43 -12.09
C LYS A 45 8.93 -2.49 -11.11
N SER A 46 9.56 -1.33 -10.90
CA SER A 46 10.66 -1.15 -9.96
C SER A 46 10.12 -0.64 -8.63
N GLU A 47 10.65 -1.16 -7.52
CA GLU A 47 10.37 -0.63 -6.17
C GLU A 47 10.85 0.82 -5.97
N LYS A 48 11.74 1.31 -6.86
CA LYS A 48 12.24 2.68 -6.86
C LYS A 48 11.32 3.68 -7.57
N ASP A 49 10.17 3.23 -8.07
CA ASP A 49 9.19 4.10 -8.73
C ASP A 49 8.50 5.00 -7.68
N SER A 50 8.97 6.25 -7.61
CA SER A 50 8.51 7.23 -6.62
C SER A 50 7.04 7.61 -6.81
N PHE A 51 6.53 7.59 -8.05
CA PHE A 51 5.14 7.94 -8.33
C PHE A 51 4.19 6.86 -7.80
N ILE A 52 4.49 5.58 -8.08
CA ILE A 52 3.69 4.46 -7.57
C ILE A 52 3.76 4.43 -6.04
N ASN A 53 4.94 4.62 -5.46
CA ASN A 53 5.11 4.63 -4.01
C ASN A 53 4.30 5.76 -3.35
N HIS A 54 4.37 6.97 -3.89
CA HIS A 54 3.62 8.10 -3.36
C HIS A 54 2.11 7.87 -3.45
N PHE A 55 1.64 7.39 -4.61
CA PHE A 55 0.22 7.08 -4.84
C PHE A 55 -0.32 6.05 -3.83
N VAL A 56 0.40 4.94 -3.64
CA VAL A 56 0.00 3.88 -2.70
C VAL A 56 -0.04 4.42 -1.27
N MET A 57 0.98 5.16 -0.84
CA MET A 57 1.02 5.73 0.51
C MET A 57 -0.11 6.72 0.74
N GLU A 58 -0.32 7.65 -0.19
CA GLU A 58 -1.37 8.66 -0.09
C GLU A 58 -2.76 8.02 -0.07
N LEU A 59 -3.01 7.02 -0.94
CA LEU A 59 -4.27 6.31 -0.96
C LEU A 59 -4.52 5.57 0.36
N CYS A 60 -3.52 4.85 0.88
CA CYS A 60 -3.62 4.17 2.18
C CYS A 60 -3.86 5.15 3.34
N GLN A 61 -3.22 6.33 3.36
CA GLN A 61 -3.46 7.36 4.38
C GLN A 61 -4.88 7.93 4.31
N ASN A 62 -5.38 8.19 3.11
CA ASN A 62 -6.74 8.70 2.92
C ASN A 62 -7.79 7.66 3.33
N LEU A 63 -7.60 6.38 3.01
CA LEU A 63 -8.51 5.30 3.40
C LEU A 63 -8.53 5.07 4.92
N ARG A 64 -7.40 5.30 5.61
CA ARG A 64 -7.33 5.33 7.09
C ARG A 64 -7.98 6.58 7.71
N CYS A 65 -8.40 7.55 6.90
CA CYS A 65 -8.96 8.82 7.36
C CYS A 65 -8.04 9.56 8.34
N GLU A 66 -6.72 9.37 8.22
CA GLU A 66 -5.74 9.81 9.21
C GLU A 66 -5.79 11.33 9.42
N LYS A 67 -5.90 12.10 8.32
CA LYS A 67 -6.05 13.56 8.36
C LYS A 67 -7.38 14.00 8.98
N VAL A 68 -8.47 13.27 8.73
CA VAL A 68 -9.79 13.57 9.30
C VAL A 68 -9.73 13.40 10.81
N PHE A 69 -9.24 12.25 11.30
CA PHE A 69 -9.10 12.02 12.73
C PHE A 69 -8.10 12.96 13.40
N ALA A 70 -7.00 13.30 12.73
CA ALA A 70 -6.06 14.30 13.23
C ALA A 70 -6.71 15.69 13.35
N SER A 71 -7.57 16.08 12.40
CA SER A 71 -8.28 17.37 12.44
C SER A 71 -9.37 17.43 13.53
N LEU A 72 -9.95 16.28 13.89
CA LEU A 72 -10.95 16.16 14.96
C LEU A 72 -10.34 16.17 16.36
N LYS A 73 -9.03 15.90 16.50
CA LYS A 73 -8.30 16.15 17.73
C LYS A 73 -8.25 17.66 17.94
N ASN A 74 -9.25 18.18 18.65
CA ASN A 74 -9.28 19.55 19.14
C ASN A 74 -7.88 19.92 19.65
N GLN A 75 -7.20 20.82 18.93
CA GLN A 75 -6.14 21.62 19.54
C GLN A 75 -6.86 22.61 20.45
N ALA A 76 -7.41 22.11 21.57
CA ALA A 76 -7.97 22.95 22.61
C ALA A 76 -6.83 23.83 23.13
N LYS A 77 -6.79 25.06 22.64
CA LYS A 77 -6.21 26.20 23.32
C LYS A 77 -7.33 26.93 24.04
#